data_AF-A0A6J4EC26-F1
#
_entry.id   AF-A0A6J4EC26-F1
#
_cell.length_a   1.000
_cell.length_b   1.000
_cell.length_c   1.000
_cell.angle_alpha   90.00
_cell.angle_beta   90.00
_cell.angle_gamma   90.00
#
_symmetry.space_group_name_H-M   'P 1'
#
loop_
_entity.id
_entity.type
_entity.pdbx_description
1 polymer ?
#
loop_
_entity_poly.entity_id
_entity_poly.type
_entity_poly.pdbx_seq_one_letter_code
_entity_poly.pdbx_strand_id
1 'polypeptide(L)' 'MGANEIEILGRVYPQYRWWLITGEVKPDQGQTSPEHDGLIAPPS' A
#
# COMPACT_ATOMS: atom_id res chain seq x y z
N MET A 1 -4.15 -2.75 13.02
CA MET A 1 -4.74 -3.26 11.77
C MET A 1 -4.95 -4.76 11.94
N GLY A 2 -6.18 -5.24 12.00
CA GLY A 2 -6.43 -6.69 12.03
C GLY A 2 -6.18 -7.31 10.65
N ALA A 3 -5.84 -8.60 10.59
CA ALA A 3 -5.58 -9.29 9.31
C ALA A 3 -6.73 -9.14 8.29
N ASN A 4 -7.97 -9.07 8.76
CA ASN A 4 -9.17 -8.85 7.93
C ASN A 4 -9.16 -7.48 7.21
N GLU A 5 -8.68 -6.44 7.87
CA GLU A 5 -8.65 -5.08 7.30
C GLU A 5 -7.60 -4.97 6.18
N ILE A 6 -6.44 -5.60 6.37
CA ILE A 6 -5.39 -5.71 5.35
C ILE A 6 -5.91 -6.49 4.12
N GLU A 7 -6.65 -7.58 4.31
CA GLU A 7 -7.23 -8.33 3.19
C GLU A 7 -8.27 -7.52 2.42
N ILE A 8 -9.15 -6.79 3.11
CA ILE A 8 -10.16 -5.93 2.48
C ILE A 8 -9.46 -4.83 1.68
N LEU A 9 -8.52 -4.11 2.29
CA LEU A 9 -7.77 -3.05 1.62
C LEU A 9 -6.95 -3.57 0.44
N GLY A 10 -6.34 -4.75 0.56
CA GLY A 10 -5.61 -5.39 -0.54
C GLY A 10 -6.49 -5.84 -1.72
N ARG A 11 -7.81 -5.97 -1.53
CA ARG A 11 -8.78 -6.20 -2.62
C ARG A 11 -9.23 -4.90 -3.28
N VAL A 12 -9.44 -3.85 -2.48
CA VAL A 12 -9.88 -2.52 -2.98
C VAL A 12 -8.73 -1.79 -3.69
N TYR A 13 -7.51 -1.92 -3.16
CA TYR A 13 -6.29 -1.28 -3.66
C TYR A 13 -5.20 -2.32 -3.93
N PRO A 14 -5.35 -3.15 -4.98
CA PRO A 14 -4.40 -4.23 -5.28
C PRO A 14 -2.97 -3.73 -5.58
N GLN A 15 -2.83 -2.48 -6.02
CA GLN A 15 -1.54 -1.82 -6.26
C GLN A 15 -0.80 -1.43 -4.96
N TYR A 16 -1.48 -1.45 -3.82
CA TYR A 16 -0.89 -1.15 -2.50
C TYR A 16 -0.71 -2.39 -1.65
N ARG A 17 -0.98 -3.58 -2.19
CA ARG A 17 -1.04 -4.83 -1.43
C ARG A 17 0.31 -5.22 -0.83
N TRP A 18 1.39 -5.05 -1.59
CA TRP A 18 2.74 -5.34 -1.08
C TRP A 18 3.06 -4.44 0.10
N TRP A 19 2.86 -3.13 -0.07
CA TRP A 19 3.07 -2.12 0.97
C TRP A 19 2.21 -2.37 2.22
N LEU A 20 0.93 -2.74 2.06
CA LEU A 20 0.05 -3.06 3.19
C LEU A 20 0.54 -4.26 4.02
N ILE A 21 1.27 -5.20 3.41
CA ILE A 21 1.74 -6.43 4.06
C ILE A 21 3.16 -6.26 4.61
N THR A 22 4.06 -5.62 3.86
CA THR A 22 5.50 -5.58 4.15
C THR A 22 5.99 -4.20 4.58
N GLY A 23 5.25 -3.14 4.29
CA GLY A 23 5.68 -1.75 4.43
C GLY A 23 6.60 -1.24 3.32
N GLU A 24 6.95 -2.06 2.33
CA GLU A 24 7.86 -1.70 1.23
C GLU A 24 7.10 -1.38 -0.07
N VAL A 25 7.78 -0.80 -1.07
CA VAL A 25 7.26 -0.62 -2.43
C VAL A 25 8.07 -1.44 -3.45
N LYS A 26 7.41 -1.87 -4.54
CA LYS A 26 8.03 -2.51 -5.71
C LYS A 26 7.45 -1.90 -7.01
N PRO A 27 7.88 -0.69 -7.40
CA PRO A 27 7.31 0.02 -8.55
C PRO A 27 7.40 -0.76 -9.87
N ASP A 28 8.50 -1.51 -10.08
CA ASP A 28 8.71 -2.34 -11.27
C ASP A 28 7.65 -3.46 -11.43
N GLN A 29 6.96 -3.81 -10.35
CA GLN A 29 5.88 -4.80 -10.33
C GLN A 29 4.49 -4.16 -10.16
N GLY A 30 4.38 -2.83 -10.32
CA GLY A 30 3.13 -2.08 -10.13
C GLY A 30 2.63 -2.05 -8.68
N GLN A 31 3.52 -2.33 -7.73
CA GLN A 31 3.22 -2.32 -6.30
C GLN A 31 3.85 -1.08 -5.66
N THR A 32 3.03 -0.17 -5.16
CA THR A 32 3.44 1.15 -4.69
C THR A 32 2.75 1.47 -3.36
N SER A 33 2.78 2.72 -2.91
CA SER A 33 2.10 3.21 -1.73
C SER A 33 1.51 4.60 -1.99
N PRO A 34 0.48 5.03 -1.24
CA PRO A 34 -0.06 6.38 -1.38
C PRO A 34 0.98 7.49 -1.21
N GLU A 35 1.97 7.29 -0.33
CA GLU A 35 3.09 8.21 -0.13
C GLU A 35 4.02 8.25 -1.36
N HIS A 36 4.34 7.08 -1.92
CA HIS A 36 5.18 6.98 -3.11
C HIS A 36 4.50 7.60 -4.34
N ASP A 37 3.19 7.45 -4.45
CA ASP A 37 2.36 8.05 -5.51
C ASP A 37 2.08 9.56 -5.26
N GLY A 38 2.50 10.12 -4.12
CA GLY A 38 2.27 11.53 -3.77
C GLY A 38 0.80 11.86 -3.47
N LEU A 39 -0.04 10.85 -3.17
CA LEU A 39 -1.45 11.03 -2.82
C LEU A 39 -1.64 11.57 -1.39
N ILE A 40 -0.66 11.34 -0.52
CA ILE A 40 -0.61 11.89 0.82
C ILE A 40 0.79 12.46 1.09
N ALA A 41 0.85 13.54 1.87
CA ALA A 41 2.12 14.05 2.35
C ALA A 41 2.66 13.15 3.48
N PRO A 42 3.97 12.86 3.54
CA PRO A 42 4.55 12.22 4.71
C PRO A 42 4.34 13.13 5.93
N PRO A 43 3.99 12.58 7.11
CA PRO A 43 3.91 13.39 8.32
C PRO A 43 5.29 14.04 8.58
N SER A 44 5.30 15.37 8.66
CA SER A 44 6.50 16.17 8.99
C SER A 44 6.97 15.95 10.42
#